data_AF-A0A2X3CPK4-F1
#
_entry.id   AF-A0A2X3CPK4-F1
#
_cell.length_a   1.000
_cell.length_b   1.000
_cell.length_c   1.000
_cell.angle_alpha   90.00
_cell.angle_beta   90.00
_cell.angle_gamma   90.00
#
_symmetry.space_group_name_H-M   'P 1'
#
loop_
_entity.id
_entity.type
_entity.pdbx_description
1 polymer ?
#
loop_
_entity_poly.entity_id
_entity_poly.type
_entity_poly.pdbx_seq_one_letter_code
_entity_poly.pdbx_strand_id
1 'polypeptide(L)' 'MNIMVAEDLYPESLPGDEPEPLPQVRWPLAQLMSLLDEEDFNEARNVSALFLVREWLQAQGRL' A
#
# COMPACT_ATOMS: atom_id res chain seq x y z
N MET A 1 9.87 -13.12 0.73
CA MET A 1 8.99 -11.94 0.82
C MET A 1 7.94 -12.08 -0.27
N ASN A 2 6.66 -12.00 0.07
CA ASN A 2 5.57 -12.02 -0.90
C ASN A 2 4.88 -10.66 -0.88
N ILE A 3 4.48 -10.16 -2.04
CA ILE A 3 3.70 -8.93 -2.17
C ILE A 3 2.31 -9.32 -2.65
N MET A 4 1.29 -8.91 -1.90
CA MET A 4 -0.11 -9.21 -2.17
C MET A 4 -0.87 -7.89 -2.33
N VAL A 5 -1.80 -7.84 -3.28
CA VAL A 5 -2.78 -6.74 -3.43
C VAL A 5 -4.12 -7.23 -2.89
N ALA A 6 -4.74 -6.45 -2.01
CA ALA A 6 -6.05 -6.75 -1.45
C ALA A 6 -7.09 -5.76 -1.97
N GLU A 7 -8.20 -6.28 -2.48
CA GLU A 7 -9.31 -5.52 -3.06
C GLU A 7 -10.63 -6.11 -2.56
N ASP A 8 -11.75 -5.44 -2.80
CA ASP A 8 -13.08 -5.86 -2.31
C ASP A 8 -13.12 -6.09 -0.78
N LEU A 9 -12.52 -5.14 -0.05
CA LEU A 9 -12.41 -5.18 1.40
C LEU A 9 -13.78 -5.00 2.07
N TYR A 10 -14.03 -5.76 3.14
CA TYR A 10 -15.22 -5.64 3.97
C TYR A 10 -14.84 -5.46 5.45
N PRO A 11 -15.75 -4.93 6.30
CA PRO A 11 -15.45 -4.74 7.72
C PRO A 11 -15.34 -6.07 8.45
N GLU A 12 -14.13 -6.39 8.91
CA GLU A 12 -13.84 -7.50 9.81
C GLU A 12 -12.71 -7.07 10.75
N SER A 13 -12.73 -7.56 12.00
CA SER A 13 -11.70 -7.26 12.98
C SER A 13 -11.32 -8.54 13.71
N LEU A 14 -10.02 -8.75 13.87
CA LEU A 14 -9.41 -9.88 14.54
C LEU A 14 -8.46 -9.35 15.63
N PRO A 15 -8.23 -10.12 16.72
CA PRO A 15 -7.24 -9.76 17.71
C PRO A 15 -5.84 -9.77 17.08
N GLY A 16 -5.10 -8.68 17.29
CA GLY A 16 -3.68 -8.58 16.97
C GLY A 16 -2.82 -8.51 18.23
N ASP A 17 -1.51 -8.67 18.07
CA ASP A 17 -0.54 -8.60 19.16
C ASP A 17 0.03 -7.18 19.37
N GLU A 18 -0.37 -6.23 18.52
CA GLU A 18 0.14 -4.86 18.58
C GLU A 18 -0.30 -4.17 19.88
N PRO A 19 0.63 -3.55 20.62
CA PRO A 19 0.35 -2.92 21.91
C PRO A 19 -0.45 -1.61 21.76
N GLU A 20 -0.42 -1.01 20.57
CA GLU A 20 -1.08 0.26 20.25
C GLU A 20 -1.79 0.22 18.89
N PRO A 21 -2.82 1.05 18.68
CA PRO A 21 -3.52 1.10 17.40
C PRO A 21 -2.63 1.62 16.28
N LEU A 22 -2.66 0.96 15.11
CA LEU A 22 -1.99 1.42 13.89
C LEU A 22 -2.88 2.43 13.15
N PRO A 23 -2.49 3.71 13.02
CA PRO A 23 -3.27 4.70 12.29
C PRO A 23 -3.35 4.36 10.79
N GLN A 24 -4.53 4.52 10.21
CA GLN A 24 -4.74 4.28 8.77
C GLN A 24 -4.60 5.58 7.99
N VAL A 25 -3.80 5.55 6.92
CA VAL A 25 -3.65 6.65 5.96
C VAL A 25 -4.19 6.22 4.60
N ARG A 26 -5.08 7.03 4.01
CA ARG A 26 -5.58 6.80 2.65
C ARG A 26 -4.74 7.59 1.66
N TRP A 27 -4.23 6.92 0.63
CA TRP A 27 -3.47 7.56 -0.44
C TRP A 27 -4.17 7.37 -1.80
N PRO A 28 -4.34 8.43 -2.60
CA PRO A 28 -4.98 8.31 -3.91
C PRO A 28 -4.05 7.62 -4.92
N LEU A 29 -4.57 6.65 -5.68
CA LEU A 29 -3.81 5.93 -6.71
C LEU A 29 -3.19 6.86 -7.77
N ALA A 30 -3.90 7.93 -8.14
CA ALA A 30 -3.39 8.93 -9.08
C ALA A 30 -2.12 9.66 -8.60
N GLN A 31 -1.81 9.59 -7.30
CA GLN A 31 -0.62 10.19 -6.70
C GLN A 31 0.28 9.13 -6.08
N LEU A 32 0.21 7.87 -6.53
CA LEU A 32 0.99 6.78 -5.94
C LEU A 32 2.48 7.14 -5.82
N MET A 33 3.03 7.82 -6.83
CA MET A 33 4.45 8.16 -6.88
C MET A 33 4.87 9.25 -5.89
N SER A 34 3.95 10.06 -5.36
CA SER A 34 4.31 11.06 -4.34
C SER A 34 4.65 10.44 -2.99
N LEU A 35 4.37 9.14 -2.77
CA LEU A 35 4.88 8.42 -1.61
C LEU A 35 6.41 8.35 -1.56
N LEU A 36 7.12 8.55 -2.68
CA LEU A 36 8.59 8.61 -2.68
C LEU A 36 9.14 9.89 -2.03
N ASP A 37 8.31 10.92 -1.90
CA ASP A 37 8.68 12.17 -1.23
C ASP A 37 8.41 12.10 0.29
N GLU A 38 7.70 11.05 0.76
CA GLU A 38 7.44 10.82 2.18
C GLU A 38 8.63 10.10 2.83
N GLU A 39 9.33 10.80 3.72
CA GLU A 39 10.56 10.31 4.37
C GLU A 39 10.35 8.96 5.08
N ASP A 40 9.22 8.82 5.78
CA ASP A 40 8.86 7.61 6.53
C ASP A 40 8.43 6.43 5.62
N PHE A 41 8.20 6.66 4.33
CA PHE A 41 7.80 5.61 3.39
C PHE A 41 9.00 4.91 2.74
N ASN A 42 10.15 5.59 2.67
CA ASN A 42 11.30 5.25 1.83
C ASN A 42 12.14 4.07 2.34
N GLU A 43 11.53 2.89 2.37
CA GLU A 43 12.15 1.62 2.69
C GLU A 43 12.08 0.67 1.48
N ALA A 44 13.10 -0.20 1.32
CA ALA A 44 13.30 -0.99 0.10
C ALA A 44 12.08 -1.84 -0.31
N ARG A 45 11.37 -2.44 0.65
CA ARG A 45 10.20 -3.28 0.41
C ARG A 45 8.99 -2.44 0.03
N ASN A 46 8.80 -1.30 0.68
CA ASN A 46 7.72 -0.34 0.36
C ASN A 46 7.89 0.18 -1.07
N VAL A 47 9.08 0.66 -1.41
CA VAL A 47 9.40 1.17 -2.76
C VAL A 47 9.24 0.07 -3.81
N SER A 48 9.71 -1.15 -3.52
CA SER A 48 9.54 -2.29 -4.43
C SER A 48 8.05 -2.60 -4.66
N ALA A 49 7.25 -2.66 -3.61
CA ALA A 49 5.81 -2.89 -3.70
C ALA A 49 5.10 -1.78 -4.47
N LEU A 50 5.47 -0.52 -4.24
CA LEU A 50 4.93 0.66 -4.92
C LEU A 50 5.06 0.53 -6.46
N PHE A 51 6.27 0.25 -6.94
CA PHE A 51 6.52 0.11 -8.37
C PHE A 51 5.81 -1.11 -8.96
N LEU A 52 5.83 -2.26 -8.27
CA LEU A 52 5.16 -3.47 -8.75
C LEU A 52 3.64 -3.30 -8.86
N VAL A 53 3.02 -2.64 -7.88
CA VAL A 53 1.57 -2.37 -7.91
C VAL A 53 1.21 -1.38 -9.02
N ARG A 54 2.05 -0.35 -9.25
CA ARG A 54 1.84 0.61 -10.33
C ARG A 54 1.81 -0.07 -11.70
N GLU A 55 2.80 -0.88 -12.01
CA GLU A 55 2.87 -1.59 -13.29
C GLU A 55 1.68 -2.55 -13.45
N TRP A 56 1.30 -3.26 -12.39
CA TRP A 56 0.15 -4.15 -12.39
C TRP A 56 -1.18 -3.42 -12.62
N LEU A 57 -1.37 -2.23 -12.05
CA LEU A 57 -2.54 -1.38 -12.28
C LEU A 57 -2.57 -0.79 -13.70
N GLN A 58 -1.41 -0.36 -14.23
CA GLN A 58 -1.30 0.13 -15.60
C GLN A 58 -1.62 -0.94 -16.63
N ALA A 59 -1.19 -2.19 -16.41
CA ALA A 59 -1.53 -3.32 -17.27
C ALA A 59 -3.04 -3.60 -17.35
N GLN A 60 -3.81 -3.15 -16.36
CA GLN A 60 -5.27 -3.25 -16.31
C GLN A 60 -5.98 -1.96 -16.80
N GLY A 61 -5.25 -0.90 -17.16
CA GLY A 61 -5.82 0.39 -17.54
C GLY A 61 -6.49 1.14 -16.38
N ARG A 62 -6.05 0.89 -15.14
CA ARG A 62 -6.60 1.48 -13.91
C ARG A 62 -5.81 2.68 -13.39
N LEU A 63 -4.73 3.01 -14.09
CA LEU A 63 -3.80 4.11 -13.87
C LEU A 63 -3.50 4.74 -15.23
#